data_AF-A0AAD9QCN3-F1
#
_entry.id   AF-A0AAD9QCN3-F1
#
_cell.length_a   1.000
_cell.length_b   1.000
_cell.length_c   1.000
_cell.angle_alpha   90.00
_cell.angle_beta   90.00
_cell.angle_gamma   90.00
#
_symmetry.space_group_name_H-M   'P 1'
#
loop_
_entity.id
_entity.type
_entity.pdbx_description
1 polymer ?
#
loop_
_entity_poly.entity_id
_entity_poly.type
_entity_poly.pdbx_seq_one_letter_code
_entity_poly.pdbx_strand_id
1 'polypeptide(L)'
;MAKNLIDLGDREEAHGMENPEEVLEPKELEVSQQITSEQSVTLKTKRSVLKRKITIHLKALSSEIRQFGSKFRIRRIIADLKQCLQEAEPLNVQYLTFMPEIEHDKILEWYDVEFGRFNDALDEALSHLNECVSEETSQATSVSCKCKVSSKSDPVAIKARALAAQAFAKKQRESAKEKLKELERQAELQKKLWKAKES
;
A
#
# COMPACT_ATOMS: atom_id res chain seq x y z
N MET A 1 42.16 -22.66 -59.57
CA MET A 1 42.71 -21.33 -59.91
C MET A 1 41.55 -20.35 -59.97
N ALA A 2 41.75 -19.15 -59.43
CA ALA A 2 40.82 -18.01 -59.37
C ALA A 2 40.29 -17.60 -60.77
N LYS A 3 39.22 -16.83 -60.99
CA LYS A 3 38.76 -15.57 -60.34
C LYS A 3 37.29 -15.27 -60.73
N ASN A 4 36.48 -14.90 -59.73
CA ASN A 4 35.66 -13.68 -59.61
C ASN A 4 35.09 -12.99 -60.86
N LEU A 5 33.77 -12.75 -60.88
CA LEU A 5 33.21 -11.39 -60.97
C LEU A 5 31.81 -11.35 -60.35
N ILE A 6 31.56 -10.23 -59.66
CA ILE A 6 30.50 -9.94 -58.70
C ILE A 6 29.33 -9.27 -59.43
N ASP A 7 28.09 -9.60 -59.06
CA ASP A 7 26.93 -8.72 -59.27
C ASP A 7 26.27 -8.46 -57.91
N LEU A 8 26.27 -7.20 -57.50
CA LEU A 8 25.75 -6.68 -56.25
C LEU A 8 24.35 -6.12 -56.54
N GLY A 9 23.33 -6.93 -56.28
CA GLY A 9 21.96 -6.47 -56.18
C GLY A 9 21.58 -6.31 -54.71
N ASP A 10 21.77 -5.10 -54.17
CA ASP A 10 21.22 -4.70 -52.87
C ASP A 10 19.69 -4.75 -52.93
N ARG A 11 19.10 -5.72 -52.22
CA ARG A 11 17.68 -5.74 -51.90
C ARG A 11 17.56 -5.58 -50.39
N GLU A 12 17.47 -4.33 -49.95
CA GLU A 12 17.10 -3.99 -48.59
C GLU A 12 15.71 -4.60 -48.30
N GLU A 13 15.68 -5.59 -47.39
CA GLU A 13 14.46 -6.04 -46.74
C GLU A 13 13.99 -4.92 -45.83
N ALA A 14 12.98 -4.19 -46.29
CA ALA A 14 12.20 -3.27 -45.47
C ALA A 14 11.45 -4.06 -44.39
N HIS A 15 12.10 -4.30 -43.26
CA HIS A 15 11.42 -4.60 -42.02
C HIS A 15 10.72 -3.34 -41.54
N GLY A 16 9.46 -3.17 -41.97
CA GLY A 16 8.51 -2.28 -41.34
C GLY A 16 8.28 -2.74 -39.90
N MET A 17 9.04 -2.18 -38.97
CA MET A 17 8.68 -2.24 -37.56
C MET A 17 7.54 -1.25 -37.35
N GLU A 18 6.32 -1.74 -37.52
CA GLU A 18 5.14 -1.13 -36.91
C GLU A 18 5.38 -1.08 -35.41
N ASN A 19 5.78 0.09 -34.92
CA ASN A 19 5.74 0.44 -33.52
C ASN A 19 4.29 0.84 -33.21
N PRO A 20 3.50 0.07 -32.44
CA PRO A 20 2.21 0.55 -31.98
C PRO A 20 2.47 1.62 -30.93
N GLU A 21 2.50 2.87 -31.39
CA GLU A 21 2.36 4.03 -30.55
C GLU A 21 0.94 4.00 -29.96
N GLU A 22 0.75 3.29 -28.83
CA GLU A 22 -0.45 3.42 -28.00
C GLU A 22 -0.44 4.82 -27.36
N VAL A 23 -0.74 5.83 -28.18
CA VAL A 23 -1.13 7.16 -27.72
C VAL A 23 -2.56 7.01 -27.20
N LEU A 24 -2.70 6.75 -25.90
CA LEU A 24 -3.99 6.72 -25.21
C LEU A 24 -4.80 7.97 -25.59
N GLU A 25 -5.98 7.78 -26.16
CA GLU A 25 -6.81 8.89 -26.61
C GLU A 25 -7.25 9.76 -25.42
N PRO A 26 -7.48 11.07 -25.59
CA PRO A 26 -7.95 11.96 -24.52
C PRO A 26 -9.19 11.44 -23.76
N LYS A 27 -10.06 10.68 -24.44
CA LYS A 27 -11.23 10.02 -23.83
C LYS A 27 -10.85 8.89 -22.88
N GLU A 28 -9.78 8.14 -23.17
CA GLU A 28 -9.29 7.07 -22.30
C GLU A 28 -8.58 7.64 -21.05
N LEU A 29 -7.97 8.81 -21.17
CA LEU A 29 -7.44 9.59 -20.04
C LEU A 29 -8.56 10.12 -19.12
N GLU A 30 -9.65 10.66 -19.67
CA GLU A 30 -10.82 11.09 -18.87
C GLU A 30 -11.48 9.90 -18.15
N VAL A 31 -11.68 8.78 -18.84
CA VAL A 31 -12.22 7.55 -18.25
C VAL A 31 -11.29 7.01 -17.16
N SER A 32 -9.96 7.04 -17.37
CA SER A 32 -8.98 6.64 -16.36
C SER A 32 -8.97 7.57 -15.14
N GLN A 33 -9.13 8.88 -15.34
CA GLN A 33 -9.24 9.87 -14.24
C GLN A 33 -10.55 9.69 -13.44
N GLN A 34 -11.65 9.35 -14.12
CA GLN A 34 -12.93 9.11 -13.46
C GLN A 34 -12.91 7.81 -12.64
N ILE A 35 -12.35 6.73 -13.19
CA ILE A 35 -12.21 5.44 -12.49
C ILE A 35 -11.29 5.58 -11.26
N THR A 36 -10.17 6.31 -11.38
CA THR A 36 -9.27 6.57 -10.25
C THR A 36 -9.92 7.42 -9.16
N SER A 37 -10.78 8.37 -9.54
CA SER A 37 -11.56 9.18 -8.60
C SER A 37 -12.57 8.34 -7.80
N GLU A 38 -13.39 7.51 -8.46
CA GLU A 38 -14.39 6.65 -7.79
C GLU A 38 -13.75 5.60 -6.87
N GLN A 39 -12.65 5.00 -7.31
CA GLN A 39 -11.86 4.08 -6.49
C GLN A 39 -11.27 4.79 -5.26
N SER A 40 -10.79 6.03 -5.41
CA SER A 40 -10.26 6.81 -4.29
C SER A 40 -11.33 7.11 -3.22
N VAL A 41 -12.56 7.45 -3.61
CA VAL A 41 -13.67 7.71 -2.68
C VAL A 41 -14.07 6.45 -1.93
N THR A 42 -14.13 5.32 -2.64
CA THR A 42 -14.46 4.02 -2.06
C THR A 42 -13.40 3.59 -1.04
N LEU A 43 -12.11 3.70 -1.40
CA LEU A 43 -11.00 3.37 -0.50
C LEU A 43 -10.96 4.29 0.72
N LYS A 44 -11.19 5.60 0.55
CA LYS A 44 -11.26 6.56 1.66
C LYS A 44 -12.38 6.20 2.64
N THR A 45 -13.53 5.79 2.13
CA THR A 45 -14.68 5.37 2.95
C THR A 45 -14.35 4.11 3.74
N LYS A 46 -13.83 3.07 3.07
CA LYS A 46 -13.40 1.82 3.74
C LYS A 46 -12.34 2.08 4.80
N ARG A 47 -11.37 2.95 4.52
CA ARG A 47 -10.34 3.37 5.47
C ARG A 47 -10.96 4.03 6.70
N SER A 48 -11.87 4.98 6.51
CA SER A 48 -12.57 5.67 7.59
C SER A 48 -13.33 4.68 8.50
N VAL A 49 -14.01 3.70 7.91
CA VAL A 49 -14.69 2.64 8.65
C VAL A 49 -13.72 1.80 9.47
N LEU A 50 -12.59 1.37 8.89
CA LEU A 50 -11.56 0.60 9.60
C LEU A 50 -10.94 1.40 10.75
N LYS A 51 -10.62 2.68 10.54
CA LYS A 51 -10.14 3.57 11.61
C LYS A 51 -11.10 3.58 12.79
N ARG A 52 -12.40 3.78 12.51
CA ARG A 52 -13.44 3.79 13.55
C ARG A 52 -13.49 2.46 14.29
N LYS A 53 -13.44 1.32 13.58
CA LYS A 53 -13.41 -0.01 14.20
C LYS A 53 -12.21 -0.18 15.15
N ILE A 54 -11.00 0.17 14.69
CA ILE A 54 -9.78 0.12 15.52
C ILE A 54 -9.96 0.96 16.79
N THR A 55 -10.41 2.21 16.66
CA THR A 55 -10.67 3.08 17.81
C THR A 55 -11.70 2.48 18.78
N ILE A 56 -12.77 1.86 18.28
CA ILE A 56 -13.78 1.21 19.11
C ILE A 56 -13.17 0.04 19.89
N HIS A 57 -12.40 -0.83 19.23
CA HIS A 57 -11.76 -1.97 19.88
C HIS A 57 -10.70 -1.53 20.90
N LEU A 58 -9.92 -0.49 20.63
CA LEU A 58 -8.99 0.09 21.59
C LEU A 58 -9.71 0.58 22.85
N LYS A 59 -10.79 1.36 22.68
CA LYS A 59 -11.59 1.84 23.82
C LYS A 59 -12.22 0.70 24.61
N ALA A 60 -12.73 -0.32 23.92
CA ALA A 60 -13.30 -1.50 24.56
C ALA A 60 -12.23 -2.26 25.36
N LEU A 61 -11.02 -2.40 24.80
CA LEU A 61 -9.90 -3.06 25.47
C LEU A 61 -9.52 -2.31 26.76
N SER A 62 -9.29 -1.00 26.69
CA SER A 62 -8.98 -0.19 27.87
C SER A 62 -10.09 -0.23 28.92
N SER A 63 -11.37 -0.23 28.48
CA SER A 63 -12.51 -0.34 29.40
C SER A 63 -12.55 -1.71 30.09
N GLU A 64 -12.31 -2.78 29.35
CA GLU A 64 -12.35 -4.15 29.88
C GLU A 64 -11.17 -4.37 30.84
N ILE A 65 -9.97 -3.88 30.53
CA ILE A 65 -8.82 -3.91 31.46
C ILE A 65 -9.14 -3.16 32.75
N ARG A 66 -9.64 -1.91 32.66
CA ARG A 66 -9.95 -1.08 33.83
C ARG A 66 -11.00 -1.70 34.76
N GLN A 67 -11.88 -2.55 34.23
CA GLN A 67 -12.95 -3.21 35.00
C GLN A 67 -12.55 -4.58 35.55
N PHE A 68 -11.26 -4.95 35.53
CA PHE A 68 -10.80 -6.32 35.81
C PHE A 68 -11.55 -7.35 34.95
N GLY A 69 -11.72 -7.01 33.68
CA GLY A 69 -12.56 -7.74 32.76
C GLY A 69 -12.06 -9.16 32.50
N SER A 70 -12.95 -9.97 31.92
CA SER A 70 -12.67 -11.39 31.71
C SER A 70 -11.46 -11.59 30.80
N LYS A 71 -10.51 -12.45 31.22
CA LYS A 71 -9.36 -12.86 30.38
C LYS A 71 -9.79 -13.27 28.98
N PHE A 72 -10.93 -13.95 28.85
CA PHE A 72 -11.50 -14.36 27.57
C PHE A 72 -11.93 -13.17 26.71
N ARG A 73 -12.62 -12.18 27.30
CA ARG A 73 -13.06 -10.97 26.61
C ARG A 73 -11.88 -10.14 26.14
N ILE A 74 -10.88 -9.91 27.00
CA ILE A 74 -9.65 -9.20 26.67
C ILE A 74 -8.95 -9.85 25.46
N ARG A 75 -8.78 -11.17 25.49
CA ARG A 75 -8.19 -11.94 24.37
C ARG A 75 -8.99 -11.81 23.08
N ARG A 76 -10.32 -11.84 23.15
CA ARG A 76 -11.19 -11.68 21.98
C ARG A 76 -11.01 -10.29 21.36
N ILE A 77 -11.03 -9.23 22.18
CA ILE A 77 -10.86 -7.85 21.71
C ILE A 77 -9.49 -7.68 21.04
N ILE A 78 -8.42 -8.24 21.61
CA ILE A 78 -7.09 -8.23 20.99
C ILE A 78 -7.10 -8.92 19.61
N ALA A 79 -7.79 -10.06 19.48
CA ALA A 79 -7.90 -10.76 18.21
C ALA A 79 -8.64 -9.93 17.15
N ASP A 80 -9.79 -9.34 17.51
CA ASP A 80 -10.57 -8.47 16.63
C ASP A 80 -9.73 -7.26 16.17
N LEU A 81 -8.92 -6.70 17.07
CA LEU A 81 -8.05 -5.55 16.80
C LEU A 81 -6.90 -5.93 15.85
N LYS A 82 -6.27 -7.09 16.05
CA LYS A 82 -5.27 -7.64 15.11
C LYS A 82 -5.85 -7.85 13.71
N GLN A 83 -7.08 -8.37 13.63
CA GLN A 83 -7.76 -8.53 12.34
C GLN A 83 -7.99 -7.16 11.67
N CYS A 84 -8.47 -6.16 12.41
CA CYS A 84 -8.66 -4.82 11.86
C CYS A 84 -7.35 -4.21 11.32
N LEU A 85 -6.22 -4.44 11.99
CA LEU A 85 -4.91 -3.97 11.53
C LEU A 85 -4.43 -4.72 10.28
N GLN A 86 -4.70 -6.03 10.18
CA GLN A 86 -4.42 -6.81 8.98
C GLN A 86 -5.28 -6.35 7.78
N GLU A 87 -6.54 -6.00 8.01
CA GLU A 87 -7.41 -5.43 6.97
C GLU A 87 -6.97 -4.03 6.53
N ALA A 88 -6.42 -3.24 7.46
CA ALA A 88 -5.93 -1.88 7.17
C ALA A 88 -4.66 -1.87 6.32
N GLU A 89 -3.81 -2.90 6.42
CA GLU A 89 -2.55 -3.01 5.65
C GLU A 89 -2.75 -2.91 4.13
N PRO A 90 -3.42 -3.88 3.45
CA PRO A 90 -3.56 -3.84 2.00
C PRO A 90 -4.38 -2.63 1.55
N LEU A 91 -5.31 -2.16 2.39
CA LEU A 91 -6.16 -1.03 2.06
C LEU A 91 -5.40 0.29 2.01
N ASN A 92 -4.50 0.53 2.97
CA ASN A 92 -3.66 1.73 2.96
C ASN A 92 -2.58 1.65 1.87
N VAL A 93 -2.04 0.45 1.59
CA VAL A 93 -1.12 0.23 0.46
C VAL A 93 -1.80 0.59 -0.86
N GLN A 94 -3.02 0.10 -1.10
CA GLN A 94 -3.81 0.49 -2.26
C GLN A 94 -4.13 1.99 -2.24
N TYR A 95 -4.47 2.56 -1.10
CA TYR A 95 -4.78 3.99 -1.03
C TYR A 95 -3.57 4.88 -1.39
N LEU A 96 -2.35 4.47 -1.03
CA LEU A 96 -1.11 5.16 -1.39
C LEU A 96 -0.87 5.19 -2.91
N THR A 97 -1.28 4.17 -3.67
CA THR A 97 -1.11 4.15 -5.12
C THR A 97 -2.01 5.17 -5.83
N PHE A 98 -3.20 5.44 -5.29
CA PHE A 98 -4.17 6.35 -5.92
C PHE A 98 -4.09 7.80 -5.41
N MET A 99 -3.53 8.06 -4.22
CA MET A 99 -3.57 9.39 -3.60
C MET A 99 -2.39 10.29 -3.95
N PRO A 100 -2.58 11.63 -4.00
CA PRO A 100 -1.51 12.60 -4.15
C PRO A 100 -0.45 12.45 -3.05
N GLU A 101 0.81 12.70 -3.40
CA GLU A 101 1.96 12.54 -2.48
C GLU A 101 1.83 13.34 -1.19
N ILE A 102 1.17 14.51 -1.23
CA ILE A 102 0.91 15.37 -0.06
C ILE A 102 0.05 14.70 1.02
N GLU A 103 -0.70 13.65 0.67
CA GLU A 103 -1.52 12.90 1.63
C GLU A 103 -0.84 11.64 2.15
N HIS A 104 0.31 11.25 1.59
CA HIS A 104 1.01 10.03 2.01
C HIS A 104 1.53 10.15 3.44
N ASP A 105 2.03 11.32 3.84
CA ASP A 105 2.55 11.54 5.19
C ASP A 105 1.44 11.40 6.25
N LYS A 106 0.22 11.86 5.95
CA LYS A 106 -0.96 11.68 6.82
C LYS A 106 -1.36 10.20 6.98
N ILE A 107 -0.98 9.34 6.03
CA ILE A 107 -1.24 7.91 6.11
C ILE A 107 -0.21 7.26 7.03
N LEU A 108 1.05 7.64 6.92
CA LEU A 108 2.13 7.16 7.80
C LEU A 108 1.96 7.65 9.24
N GLU A 109 1.62 8.92 9.43
CA GLU A 109 1.33 9.49 10.76
C GLU A 109 0.19 8.73 11.45
N TRP A 110 -0.87 8.39 10.70
CA TRP A 110 -1.94 7.57 11.24
C TRP A 110 -1.46 6.19 11.67
N TYR A 111 -0.55 5.58 10.92
CA TYR A 111 0.05 4.31 11.32
C TYR A 111 0.86 4.45 12.60
N ASP A 112 1.69 5.49 12.72
CA ASP A 112 2.49 5.74 13.93
C ASP A 112 1.60 5.92 15.16
N VAL A 113 0.53 6.70 15.01
CA VAL A 113 -0.40 7.00 16.10
C VAL A 113 -1.22 5.77 16.51
N GLU A 114 -1.85 5.06 15.57
CA GLU A 114 -2.72 3.92 15.92
C GLU A 114 -1.92 2.67 16.30
N PHE A 115 -0.77 2.40 15.65
CA PHE A 115 0.07 1.29 16.07
C PHE A 115 0.72 1.54 17.41
N GLY A 116 1.11 2.78 17.72
CA GLY A 116 1.56 3.15 19.06
C GLY A 116 0.49 2.82 20.10
N ARG A 117 -0.73 3.33 19.92
CA ARG A 117 -1.86 3.04 20.81
C ARG A 117 -2.17 1.54 20.94
N PHE A 118 -2.05 0.78 19.85
CA PHE A 118 -2.26 -0.67 19.89
C PHE A 118 -1.18 -1.38 20.70
N ASN A 119 0.09 -1.04 20.51
CA ASN A 119 1.19 -1.65 21.25
C ASN A 119 1.09 -1.32 22.74
N ASP A 120 0.81 -0.05 23.07
CA ASP A 120 0.60 0.37 24.47
C ASP A 120 -0.55 -0.43 25.11
N ALA A 121 -1.69 -0.54 24.41
CA ALA A 121 -2.85 -1.30 24.90
C ALA A 121 -2.60 -2.81 24.96
N LEU A 122 -1.76 -3.35 24.07
CA LEU A 122 -1.37 -4.76 24.08
C LEU A 122 -0.47 -5.04 25.28
N ASP A 123 0.53 -4.20 25.54
CA ASP A 123 1.44 -4.34 26.66
C ASP A 123 0.70 -4.21 27.99
N GLU A 124 -0.22 -3.24 28.11
CA GLU A 124 -1.11 -3.09 29.26
C GLU A 124 -1.98 -4.35 29.46
N ALA A 125 -2.59 -4.88 28.38
CA ALA A 125 -3.40 -6.08 28.45
C ALA A 125 -2.58 -7.31 28.86
N LEU A 126 -1.35 -7.44 28.38
CA LEU A 126 -0.45 -8.54 28.73
C LEU A 126 -0.01 -8.45 30.19
N SER A 127 0.28 -7.25 30.71
CA SER A 127 0.57 -7.04 32.14
C SER A 127 -0.61 -7.48 33.00
N HIS A 128 -1.82 -7.00 32.67
CA HIS A 128 -3.03 -7.35 33.42
C HIS A 128 -3.34 -8.85 33.37
N LEU A 129 -3.13 -9.51 32.22
CA LEU A 129 -3.29 -10.97 32.12
C LEU A 129 -2.29 -11.73 32.99
N ASN A 130 -1.06 -11.23 33.14
CA ASN A 130 -0.03 -11.83 33.99
C ASN A 130 -0.29 -11.57 35.48
N GLU A 131 -0.73 -10.37 35.87
CA GLU A 131 -1.11 -10.04 37.25
C GLU A 131 -2.27 -10.93 37.74
N CYS A 132 -3.33 -11.09 36.93
CA CYS A 132 -4.41 -12.02 37.25
C CYS A 132 -3.98 -13.50 37.25
N VAL A 133 -2.85 -13.87 36.63
CA VAL A 133 -2.28 -15.21 36.81
C VAL A 133 -1.59 -15.29 38.17
N SER A 134 -0.84 -14.26 38.57
CA SER A 134 -0.15 -14.22 39.87
C SER A 134 -1.10 -14.29 41.08
N GLU A 135 -2.28 -13.67 40.99
CA GLU A 135 -3.30 -13.74 42.05
C GLU A 135 -4.00 -15.11 42.11
N GLU A 136 -4.39 -15.71 40.97
CA GLU A 136 -5.01 -17.04 40.92
C GLU A 136 -4.04 -18.18 41.31
N THR A 137 -2.73 -18.01 41.08
CA THR A 137 -1.72 -19.02 41.41
C THR A 137 -1.48 -19.15 42.92
N SER A 138 -1.95 -18.18 43.74
CA SER A 138 -1.94 -18.33 45.20
C SER A 138 -3.07 -19.24 45.73
N GLN A 139 -3.99 -19.69 44.88
CA GLN A 139 -5.11 -20.57 45.30
C GLN A 139 -5.39 -21.80 44.43
N ALA A 140 -4.80 -21.96 43.24
CA ALA A 140 -5.02 -23.20 42.49
C ALA A 140 -3.83 -23.61 41.60
N THR A 141 -3.38 -24.84 41.81
CA THR A 141 -2.48 -25.59 40.94
C THR A 141 -3.01 -25.72 39.50
N SER A 142 -2.09 -25.56 38.54
CA SER A 142 -2.08 -26.18 37.20
C SER A 142 -3.18 -25.78 36.21
N VAL A 143 -2.84 -25.05 35.14
CA VAL A 143 -2.52 -25.62 33.80
C VAL A 143 -1.70 -24.61 32.98
N SER A 144 -0.51 -25.00 32.52
CA SER A 144 0.32 -24.22 31.59
C SER A 144 -0.27 -24.27 30.18
N CYS A 145 -1.08 -23.30 29.82
CA CYS A 145 -1.45 -23.07 28.41
C CYS A 145 -0.38 -22.19 27.74
N LYS A 146 0.55 -22.84 27.03
CA LYS A 146 1.47 -22.20 26.08
C LYS A 146 0.65 -21.56 24.96
N CYS A 147 0.33 -20.26 25.10
CA CYS A 147 -0.24 -19.48 24.01
C CYS A 147 0.85 -19.21 22.96
N LYS A 148 0.95 -20.08 21.95
CA LYS A 148 1.66 -19.77 20.72
C LYS A 148 0.88 -18.66 20.00
N VAL A 149 1.29 -17.41 20.24
CA VAL A 149 0.82 -16.25 19.46
C VAL A 149 1.39 -16.44 18.05
N SER A 150 0.57 -16.96 17.14
CA SER A 150 0.90 -16.99 15.72
C SER A 150 0.87 -15.55 15.20
N SER A 151 2.01 -14.86 15.34
CA SER A 151 2.25 -13.51 14.84
C SER A 151 2.32 -13.51 13.31
N LYS A 152 1.17 -13.56 12.64
CA LYS A 152 1.10 -13.30 11.19
C LYS A 152 1.16 -11.81 10.83
N SER A 153 1.06 -10.94 11.83
CA SER A 153 1.01 -9.49 11.65
C SER A 153 1.91 -8.81 12.67
N ASP A 154 3.21 -8.78 12.38
CA ASP A 154 4.16 -7.93 13.07
C ASP A 154 3.88 -6.46 12.68
N PRO A 155 3.55 -5.58 13.66
CA PRO A 155 3.33 -4.15 13.40
C PRO A 155 4.49 -3.48 12.66
N VAL A 156 5.73 -3.88 12.93
CA VAL A 156 6.93 -3.35 12.26
C VAL A 156 6.92 -3.74 10.78
N ALA A 157 6.59 -5.00 10.48
CA ALA A 157 6.49 -5.48 9.11
C ALA A 157 5.38 -4.78 8.31
N ILE A 158 4.25 -4.44 8.95
CA ILE A 158 3.17 -3.70 8.29
C ILE A 158 3.61 -2.28 7.95
N LYS A 159 4.25 -1.57 8.90
CA LYS A 159 4.77 -0.22 8.67
C LYS A 159 5.84 -0.21 7.57
N ALA A 160 6.77 -1.15 7.60
CA ALA A 160 7.81 -1.29 6.57
C ALA A 160 7.21 -1.50 5.17
N ARG A 161 6.17 -2.33 5.06
CA ARG A 161 5.45 -2.56 3.79
C ARG A 161 4.73 -1.30 3.29
N ALA A 162 4.10 -0.53 4.18
CA ALA A 162 3.49 0.74 3.82
C ALA A 162 4.52 1.76 3.30
N LEU A 163 5.68 1.86 3.95
CA LEU A 163 6.79 2.71 3.49
C LEU A 163 7.34 2.28 2.13
N ALA A 164 7.51 0.96 1.92
CA ALA A 164 7.95 0.43 0.63
C ALA A 164 6.94 0.74 -0.49
N ALA A 165 5.64 0.60 -0.22
CA ALA A 165 4.58 0.94 -1.16
C ALA A 165 4.59 2.44 -1.53
N GLN A 166 4.82 3.32 -0.55
CA GLN A 166 4.96 4.75 -0.79
C GLN A 166 6.16 5.05 -1.71
N ALA A 167 7.33 4.47 -1.42
CA ALA A 167 8.53 4.66 -2.23
C ALA A 167 8.32 4.19 -3.68
N PHE A 168 7.67 3.04 -3.86
CA PHE A 168 7.30 2.54 -5.17
C PHE A 168 6.34 3.48 -5.90
N ALA A 169 5.29 3.97 -5.24
CA ALA A 169 4.34 4.90 -5.83
C ALA A 169 5.00 6.22 -6.26
N LYS A 170 5.92 6.77 -5.46
CA LYS A 170 6.73 7.95 -5.82
C LYS A 170 7.57 7.70 -7.06
N LYS A 171 8.32 6.59 -7.09
CA LYS A 171 9.18 6.23 -8.23
C LYS A 171 8.38 6.06 -9.54
N GLN A 172 7.20 5.44 -9.48
CA GLN A 172 6.34 5.28 -10.65
C GLN A 172 5.85 6.63 -11.18
N ARG A 173 5.49 7.56 -10.30
CA ARG A 173 5.08 8.91 -10.70
C ARG A 173 6.21 9.74 -11.28
N GLU A 174 7.40 9.69 -10.68
CA GLU A 174 8.58 10.38 -11.23
C GLU A 174 8.93 9.86 -12.62
N SER A 175 8.94 8.54 -12.80
CA SER A 175 9.17 7.93 -14.12
C SER A 175 8.10 8.32 -15.14
N ALA A 176 6.82 8.37 -14.75
CA ALA A 176 5.75 8.82 -15.63
C ALA A 176 5.90 10.30 -16.02
N LYS A 177 6.28 11.18 -15.07
CA LYS A 177 6.56 12.60 -15.34
C LYS A 177 7.74 12.77 -16.32
N GLU A 178 8.78 11.96 -16.18
CA GLU A 178 9.94 11.99 -17.08
C GLU A 178 9.56 11.54 -18.49
N LYS A 179 8.84 10.43 -18.63
CA LYS A 179 8.32 9.96 -19.92
C LYS A 179 7.43 10.99 -20.61
N LEU A 180 6.59 11.68 -19.85
CA LEU A 180 5.72 12.71 -20.40
C LEU A 180 6.51 13.90 -20.97
N LYS A 181 7.55 14.35 -20.27
CA LYS A 181 8.46 15.39 -20.78
C LYS A 181 9.19 14.96 -22.04
N GLU A 182 9.59 13.69 -22.13
CA GLU A 182 10.24 13.16 -23.33
C GLU A 182 9.27 13.12 -24.52
N LEU A 183 8.02 12.72 -24.30
CA LEU A 183 6.98 12.77 -25.34
C LEU A 183 6.70 14.20 -25.80
N GLU A 184 6.61 15.16 -24.88
CA GLU A 184 6.47 16.59 -25.23
C GLU A 184 7.64 17.08 -26.09
N ARG A 185 8.87 16.68 -25.75
CA ARG A 185 10.07 17.02 -26.53
C ARG A 185 10.02 16.40 -27.93
N GLN A 186 9.61 15.14 -28.04
CA GLN A 186 9.47 14.45 -29.33
C GLN A 186 8.39 15.10 -30.20
N ALA A 187 7.25 15.48 -29.62
CA ALA A 187 6.19 16.20 -30.31
C ALA A 187 6.68 17.57 -30.82
N GLU A 188 7.48 18.29 -30.03
CA GLU A 188 8.07 19.57 -30.47
C GLU A 188 9.06 19.38 -31.64
N LEU A 189 9.87 18.32 -31.62
CA LEU A 189 10.78 17.98 -32.71
C LEU A 189 10.03 17.62 -33.99
N GLN A 190 8.99 16.80 -33.90
CA GLN A 190 8.11 16.45 -35.03
C GLN A 190 7.49 17.72 -35.65
N LYS A 191 6.99 18.64 -34.81
CA LYS A 191 6.44 19.92 -35.26
C LYS A 191 7.46 20.78 -36.00
N LYS A 192 8.73 20.80 -35.56
CA LYS A 192 9.82 21.54 -36.25
C LYS A 192 10.17 20.88 -37.58
N LEU A 193 10.26 19.56 -37.64
CA LEU A 193 10.52 18.79 -38.87
C LEU A 193 9.43 18.99 -39.91
N TRP A 194 8.16 18.99 -39.50
CA TRP A 194 7.03 19.23 -40.39
C TRP A 194 7.11 20.64 -41.01
N LYS A 195 7.32 21.67 -40.19
CA LYS A 195 7.48 23.05 -40.67
C LYS A 195 8.66 23.22 -41.63
N ALA A 196 9.76 22.50 -41.39
CA ALA A 196 10.93 22.53 -42.27
C ALA A 196 10.71 21.84 -43.61
N LYS A 197 9.72 20.94 -43.73
CA LYS A 197 9.33 20.30 -45.00
C LYS A 197 8.33 21.12 -45.82
N GLU A 198 7.61 22.04 -45.17
CA GLU A 198 6.65 22.96 -45.83
C GLU A 198 7.28 24.27 -46.31
N SER A 199 8.55 24.53 -45.97
CA SER A 199 9.34 25.70 -46.42
C SER A 199 10.27 25.33 -47.56
#